data_AF-D2HJJ4-F1
#
_entry.id   AF-D2HJJ4-F1
#
_cell.length_a   1.000
_cell.length_b   1.000
_cell.length_c   1.000
_cell.angle_alpha   90.00
_cell.angle_beta   90.00
_cell.angle_gamma   90.00
#
_symmetry.space_group_name_H-M   'P 1'
#
loop_
_entity.id
_entity.type
_entity.pdbx_description
1 polymer ?
#
loop_
_entity_poly.entity_id
_entity_poly.type
_entity_poly.pdbx_seq_one_letter_code
_entity_poly.pdbx_strand_id
1 'polypeptide(L)' 'LPPALPETCVVAPHHRANCGAPGITPAQCKAKGCCFDSTVSGVPWCFHPAAVENQPD' A
#
# COMPACT_ATOMS: atom_id res chain seq x y z
N LEU A 1 -17.64 7.82 -14.62
CA LEU A 1 -16.76 7.10 -13.68
C LEU A 1 -16.10 8.16 -12.80
N PRO A 2 -16.18 8.11 -11.46
CA PRO A 2 -15.44 9.06 -10.64
C PRO A 2 -13.95 8.95 -10.99
N PRO A 3 -13.20 10.08 -11.04
CA PRO A 3 -11.77 10.02 -11.32
C PRO A 3 -11.10 9.16 -10.25
N ALA A 4 -10.21 8.25 -10.67
CA ALA A 4 -9.38 7.50 -9.75
C ALA A 4 -8.62 8.50 -8.88
N LEU A 5 -8.90 8.50 -7.57
CA LEU A 5 -8.20 9.35 -6.61
C LEU A 5 -6.71 9.04 -6.70
N PRO A 6 -5.82 10.04 -6.54
CA PRO A 6 -4.39 9.79 -6.53
C PRO A 6 -4.06 8.78 -5.42
N GLU A 7 -3.43 7.66 -5.77
CA GLU A 7 -3.07 6.60 -4.84
C GLU A 7 -1.67 6.84 -4.25
N THR A 8 -1.48 6.62 -2.94
CA THR A 8 -0.19 6.77 -2.25
C THR A 8 0.24 5.49 -1.52
N CYS A 9 1.54 5.23 -1.55
CA CYS A 9 2.18 4.19 -0.74
C CYS A 9 2.57 4.65 0.67
N VAL A 10 2.32 5.91 1.01
CA VAL A 10 2.60 6.47 2.34
C VAL A 10 1.44 6.13 3.27
N VAL A 11 1.35 4.85 3.64
CA VAL A 11 0.33 4.31 4.55
C VAL A 11 0.98 3.93 5.87
N ALA A 12 0.41 4.41 6.97
CA ALA A 12 0.89 4.08 8.30
C ALA A 12 0.90 2.55 8.51
N PRO A 13 1.95 1.95 9.08
CA PRO A 13 2.14 0.50 9.14
C PRO A 13 0.94 -0.29 9.68
N HIS A 14 0.24 0.28 10.65
CA HIS A 14 -0.94 -0.30 11.31
C HIS A 14 -2.24 -0.14 10.50
N HIS A 15 -2.27 0.75 9.51
CA HIS A 15 -3.38 0.96 8.58
C HIS A 15 -3.16 0.26 7.23
N ARG A 16 -2.04 -0.48 7.07
CA ARG A 16 -1.73 -1.21 5.85
C ARG A 16 -2.67 -2.39 5.67
N ALA A 17 -3.49 -2.35 4.63
CA ALA A 17 -4.29 -3.49 4.21
C ALA A 17 -3.41 -4.49 3.44
N ASN A 18 -3.32 -5.74 3.90
CA ASN A 18 -2.47 -6.75 3.27
C ASN A 18 -2.87 -7.00 1.80
N CYS A 19 -1.90 -6.89 0.88
CA CYS A 19 -2.06 -7.19 -0.54
C CYS A 19 -1.25 -8.41 -1.02
N GLY A 20 -0.43 -9.02 -0.14
CA GLY A 20 0.50 -10.08 -0.52
C GLY A 20 0.62 -11.22 0.50
N ALA A 21 1.37 -12.25 0.10
CA ALA A 21 1.72 -13.34 1.00
C ALA A 21 2.82 -12.90 1.98
N PRO A 22 2.89 -13.49 3.19
CA PRO A 22 4.05 -13.33 4.07
C PRO A 22 5.33 -13.79 3.35
N GLY A 23 6.36 -12.96 3.36
CA GLY A 23 7.62 -13.23 2.64
C GLY A 23 7.61 -12.90 1.14
N ILE A 24 6.57 -12.22 0.64
CA ILE A 24 6.53 -11.74 -0.75
C ILE A 24 7.73 -10.82 -1.06
N THR A 25 8.27 -10.95 -2.27
CA THR A 25 9.38 -10.08 -2.72
C THR A 25 8.85 -8.72 -3.16
N PRO A 26 9.66 -7.65 -3.10
CA PRO A 26 9.27 -6.32 -3.59
C PRO A 26 8.80 -6.35 -5.05
N ALA A 27 9.43 -7.17 -5.89
CA ALA A 27 9.05 -7.34 -7.30
C ALA A 27 7.65 -7.98 -7.45
N GLN A 28 7.35 -9.03 -6.69
CA GLN A 28 6.04 -9.69 -6.72
C GLN A 28 4.93 -8.77 -6.20
N CYS A 29 5.19 -8.00 -5.15
CA CYS A 29 4.22 -7.05 -4.62
C CYS A 29 3.92 -5.92 -5.62
N LYS A 30 4.96 -5.33 -6.22
CA LYS A 30 4.80 -4.29 -7.24
C LYS A 30 4.13 -4.82 -8.51
N ALA A 31 4.40 -6.07 -8.90
CA ALA A 31 3.72 -6.71 -10.03
C ALA A 31 2.21 -6.88 -9.81
N LYS A 32 1.75 -6.93 -8.56
CA LYS A 32 0.32 -6.90 -8.19
C LYS A 32 -0.31 -5.50 -8.23
N GLY A 33 0.48 -4.45 -8.47
CA GLY A 33 0.03 -3.06 -8.37
C GLY A 33 -0.03 -2.55 -6.92
N CYS A 34 0.67 -3.19 -5.99
CA CYS A 34 0.66 -2.84 -4.58
C CYS A 34 1.98 -2.21 -4.11
N CYS A 35 1.90 -1.59 -2.95
CA CYS A 35 3.02 -0.93 -2.30
C CYS A 35 3.81 -1.94 -1.48
N PHE A 36 5.14 -1.80 -1.51
CA PHE A 36 6.04 -2.64 -0.73
C PHE A 36 6.88 -1.79 0.22
N ASP A 37 6.83 -2.11 1.51
CA ASP A 37 7.67 -1.51 2.53
C ASP A 37 8.03 -2.54 3.60
N SER A 38 9.31 -2.93 3.64
CA SER A 38 9.87 -3.88 4.60
C SER A 38 10.63 -3.19 5.74
N THR A 39 10.42 -1.88 5.96
CA THR A 39 11.12 -1.12 7.01
C THR A 39 10.57 -1.38 8.40
N VAL A 40 9.32 -1.85 8.49
CA VAL A 40 8.64 -2.17 9.75
C VAL A 40 8.31 -3.67 9.82
N SER A 41 8.68 -4.31 10.93
CA SER A 41 8.36 -5.71 11.23
C SER A 41 7.02 -5.83 11.96
N GLY A 42 6.37 -6.99 11.86
CA GLY A 42 5.06 -7.23 12.50
C GLY A 42 3.85 -6.66 11.74
N VAL A 43 4.07 -6.14 10.53
CA VAL A 43 3.03 -5.62 9.62
C VAL A 43 3.19 -6.22 8.22
N PRO A 44 2.14 -6.22 7.38
CA PRO A 44 2.27 -6.67 6.00
C PRO A 44 3.22 -5.76 5.22
N TRP A 45 4.28 -6.35 4.66
CA TRP A 45 5.22 -5.63 3.80
C TRP A 45 4.63 -5.28 2.45
N CYS A 46 3.71 -6.09 1.95
CA CYS A 46 2.96 -5.79 0.74
C CYS A 46 1.54 -5.35 1.09
N PHE A 47 1.19 -4.13 0.72
CA PHE A 47 -0.07 -3.52 1.12
C PHE A 47 -0.70 -2.70 0.00
N HIS A 48 -2.01 -2.53 0.09
CA HIS A 48 -2.74 -1.69 -0.86
C HIS A 48 -2.36 -0.22 -0.68
N PRO A 49 -2.18 0.53 -1.79
CA PRO A 49 -2.07 1.98 -1.69
C PRO A 49 -3.35 2.57 -1.09
N ALA A 50 -3.21 3.70 -0.39
CA ALA A 50 -4.36 4.46 0.09
C ALA A 50 -4.72 5.54 -0.93
N ALA A 51 -6.02 5.83 -1.08
CA ALA A 51 -6.45 7.01 -1.81
C ALA A 51 -6.03 8.26 -1.03
N VAL A 52 -5.30 9.16 -1.70
CA VAL A 52 -5.10 10.53 -1.24
C VAL A 52 -6.42 11.25 -1.48
N GLU A 53 -7.28 11.22 -0.47
CA GLU A 53 -8.34 12.20 -0.33
C GLU A 53 -7.64 13.55 -0.19
N ASN A 54 -7.59 14.32 -1.29
CA ASN A 54 -7.30 15.74 -1.18
C ASN A 54 -8.51 16.33 -0.43
N GLN A 55 -8.46 16.35 0.90
CA GLN A 55 -9.35 17.19 1.70
C GLN A 55 -8.82 18.63 1.59
N PRO A 56 -9.46 19.53 0.81
CA PRO A 56 -9.39 20.94 1.13
C PRO A 56 -10.15 21.12 2.45
N ASP A 57 -9.44 21.52 3.50
CA ASP A 57 -10.09 22.28 4.58
C ASP A 57 -10.40 23.68 4.03
#